data_AF-A0A484NB65-F1
#
_entry.id   AF-A0A484NB65-F1
#
_cell.length_a   1.000
_cell.length_b   1.000
_cell.length_c   1.000
_cell.angle_alpha   90.00
_cell.angle_beta   90.00
_cell.angle_gamma   90.00
#
_symmetry.space_group_name_H-M   'P 1'
#
loop_
_entity.id
_entity.type
_entity.pdbx_description
1 polymer ?
#
loop_
_entity_poly.entity_id
_entity_poly.type
_entity_poly.pdbx_seq_one_letter_code
_entity_poly.pdbx_strand_id
1 'polypeptide(L)'
;MENAYARSVPEVLEFFGVELSKGLTDSQVARHARLYGRNVLPQEKSTSFWKLVLKQFDDLLVKILIVAAFVSFFLALANGETGLSAFLEPTVILMILAANAAVGVITETNAEKALEASCS
;
A
#
# COMPACT_ATOMS: atom_id res chain seq x y z
N MET A 1 -7.55 13.20 25.33
CA MET A 1 -7.84 12.44 26.55
C MET A 1 -7.90 10.98 26.17
N GLU A 2 -6.86 10.19 26.44
CA GLU A 2 -6.76 8.79 25.98
C GLU A 2 -7.60 7.82 26.82
N ASN A 3 -7.80 8.12 28.11
CA ASN A 3 -8.49 7.24 29.06
C ASN A 3 -9.91 7.71 29.40
N ALA A 4 -10.65 8.22 28.42
CA ALA A 4 -12.00 8.75 28.64
C ALA A 4 -12.98 7.69 29.19
N TYR A 5 -12.77 6.41 28.84
CA TYR A 5 -13.57 5.27 29.30
C TYR A 5 -13.48 4.98 30.80
N ALA A 6 -12.42 5.45 31.46
CA ALA A 6 -12.18 5.24 32.89
C ALA A 6 -12.57 6.47 33.74
N ARG A 7 -13.22 7.46 33.14
CA ARG A 7 -13.50 8.77 33.75
C ARG A 7 -15.00 9.01 33.81
N SER A 8 -15.41 9.80 34.79
CA SER A 8 -16.82 10.18 34.95
C SER A 8 -17.21 11.20 33.87
N VAL A 9 -18.49 11.21 33.48
CA VAL A 9 -19.04 12.17 32.51
C VAL A 9 -18.70 13.63 32.85
N PRO A 10 -18.84 14.10 34.11
CA PRO A 10 -18.45 15.48 34.46
C PRO A 10 -16.96 15.78 34.26
N GLU A 11 -16.05 14.86 34.60
CA GLU A 11 -14.61 15.04 34.38
C GLU A 11 -14.27 15.17 32.88
N VAL A 12 -14.94 14.41 32.01
CA VAL A 12 -14.74 14.49 30.57
C VAL A 12 -15.25 15.83 30.02
N LEU A 13 -16.42 16.29 30.48
CA LEU A 13 -16.99 17.58 30.07
C LEU A 13 -16.11 18.75 30.52
N GLU A 14 -15.56 18.69 31.73
CA GLU A 14 -14.62 19.69 32.24
C GLU A 14 -13.31 19.70 31.44
N PHE A 15 -12.75 18.52 31.14
CA PHE A 15 -11.53 18.39 30.35
C PHE A 15 -11.64 19.05 28.96
N PHE A 16 -12.79 18.88 28.28
CA PHE A 16 -13.04 19.50 26.97
C PHE A 16 -13.67 20.89 27.05
N GLY A 17 -14.02 21.37 28.26
CA GLY A 17 -14.68 22.65 28.48
C GLY A 17 -16.03 22.78 27.77
N VAL A 18 -16.83 21.71 27.76
CA VAL A 18 -18.10 21.61 27.02
C VAL A 18 -19.28 21.53 27.98
N GLU A 19 -20.32 22.30 27.67
CA GLU A 19 -21.63 22.16 28.30
C GLU A 19 -22.44 21.10 27.55
N LEU A 20 -22.95 20.08 28.25
CA LEU A 20 -23.68 18.96 27.64
C LEU A 20 -24.91 19.42 26.81
N SER A 21 -25.56 20.52 27.22
CA SER A 21 -26.77 21.06 26.60
C SER A 21 -26.52 21.93 25.36
N LYS A 22 -25.31 22.48 25.19
CA LYS A 22 -24.98 23.42 24.11
C LYS A 22 -23.90 22.91 23.16
N GLY A 23 -23.11 21.91 23.57
CA GLY A 23 -21.98 21.41 22.80
C GLY A 23 -20.81 22.40 22.74
N LEU A 24 -19.97 22.26 21.72
CA LEU A 24 -18.83 23.14 21.45
C LEU A 24 -19.28 24.41 20.71
N THR A 25 -18.71 25.55 21.08
CA THR A 25 -18.82 26.78 20.29
C THR A 25 -17.92 26.73 19.04
N ASP A 26 -18.26 27.49 18.00
CA ASP A 26 -17.45 27.58 16.76
C ASP A 26 -15.98 27.94 17.04
N SER A 27 -15.74 28.78 18.05
CA SER A 27 -14.38 29.14 18.47
C SER A 27 -13.61 27.94 19.05
N GLN A 28 -14.28 27.08 19.82
CA GLN A 28 -13.69 25.86 20.37
C GLN A 28 -13.50 24.81 19.27
N VAL A 29 -14.43 24.69 18.33
CA VAL A 29 -14.28 23.82 17.14
C VAL A 29 -13.06 24.22 16.34
N ALA A 30 -12.89 25.52 16.03
CA ALA A 30 -11.73 26.02 15.29
C ALA A 30 -10.41 25.78 16.06
N ARG A 31 -10.43 25.97 17.39
CA ARG A 31 -9.28 25.70 18.26
C ARG A 31 -8.93 24.21 18.30
N HIS A 32 -9.92 23.34 18.45
CA HIS A 32 -9.74 21.88 18.50
C HIS A 32 -9.28 21.34 17.14
N ALA A 33 -9.82 21.85 16.03
CA ALA A 33 -9.36 21.48 14.69
C ALA A 33 -7.88 21.84 14.43
N ARG A 34 -7.37 22.91 15.07
CA ARG A 34 -5.93 23.25 15.03
C ARG A 34 -5.07 22.35 15.92
N LEU A 35 -5.57 21.97 17.09
CA LEU A 35 -4.85 21.14 18.07
C LEU A 35 -4.81 19.66 17.67
N TYR A 36 -5.92 19.13 17.17
CA TYR A 36 -6.10 17.70 16.90
C TYR A 36 -6.09 17.37 15.41
N GLY A 37 -6.17 18.39 14.53
CA GLY A 37 -6.35 18.19 13.11
C GLY A 37 -7.81 17.86 12.75
N ARG A 38 -8.05 17.60 11.45
CA ARG A 38 -9.36 17.10 11.00
C ARG A 38 -9.49 15.63 11.41
N ASN A 39 -10.69 15.23 11.82
CA ASN A 39 -11.02 13.83 12.07
C ASN A 39 -11.18 13.08 10.74
N VAL A 40 -10.09 12.96 9.99
CA VAL A 40 -10.00 12.22 8.74
C VAL A 40 -8.81 11.28 8.85
N LEU A 41 -9.03 10.02 8.49
CA LEU A 41 -7.93 9.07 8.45
C LEU A 41 -7.00 9.45 7.29
N PRO A 42 -5.68 9.46 7.52
CA PRO A 42 -4.72 9.78 6.48
C PRO A 42 -4.85 8.74 5.36
N GLN A 43 -5.24 9.20 4.17
CA GLN A 43 -5.26 8.39 2.96
C GLN A 43 -3.80 8.08 2.58
N GLU A 44 -3.42 6.80 2.59
CA GLU A 44 -2.16 6.39 2.00
C GLU A 44 -2.20 6.70 0.50
N LYS A 45 -1.11 7.29 -0.01
CA LYS A 45 -1.01 7.57 -1.44
C LYS A 45 -0.87 6.22 -2.15
N SER A 46 -1.81 5.92 -3.05
CA SER A 46 -1.73 4.76 -3.92
C SER A 46 -0.34 4.64 -4.54
N THR A 47 0.28 3.47 -4.43
CA THR A 47 1.60 3.28 -5.01
C THR A 47 1.50 3.29 -6.54
N SER A 48 2.40 4.02 -7.19
CA SER A 48 2.40 4.12 -8.65
C SER A 48 2.81 2.78 -9.28
N PHE A 49 2.17 2.40 -10.40
CA PHE A 49 2.46 1.17 -11.14
C PHE A 49 3.96 0.97 -11.42
N TRP A 50 4.68 2.02 -11.83
CA TRP A 50 6.12 1.95 -12.08
C TRP A 50 6.94 1.60 -10.83
N LYS A 51 6.49 2.05 -9.66
CA LYS A 51 7.14 1.75 -8.38
C LYS A 51 6.93 0.29 -7.98
N LEU A 52 5.77 -0.28 -8.29
CA LEU A 52 5.48 -1.71 -8.10
C LEU A 52 6.33 -2.59 -9.01
N VAL A 53 6.50 -2.19 -10.27
CA VAL A 53 7.40 -2.89 -11.21
C VAL A 53 8.83 -2.88 -10.68
N LEU A 54 9.35 -1.72 -10.26
CA LEU A 54 10.71 -1.61 -9.70
C LEU A 54 10.89 -2.45 -8.43
N LYS A 55 9.89 -2.46 -7.53
CA LYS A 55 9.92 -3.30 -6.32
C LYS A 55 10.04 -4.78 -6.66
N GLN A 56 9.42 -5.22 -7.76
CA GLN A 56 9.52 -6.61 -8.20
C GLN A 56 10.92 -7.00 -8.64
N PHE A 57 11.69 -6.10 -9.25
CA PHE A 57 13.10 -6.37 -9.58
C PHE A 57 13.97 -6.58 -8.34
N ASP A 58 13.53 -6.09 -7.17
CA ASP A 58 14.24 -6.29 -5.92
C ASP A 58 13.98 -7.66 -5.27
N ASP A 59 12.94 -8.37 -5.72
CA ASP A 59 12.59 -9.68 -5.22
C ASP A 59 13.65 -10.73 -5.57
N LEU A 60 13.98 -11.59 -4.59
CA LEU A 60 15.00 -12.62 -4.75
C LEU A 60 14.64 -13.62 -5.87
N LEU A 61 13.37 -13.98 -6.01
CA LEU A 61 12.90 -14.90 -7.05
C LEU A 61 13.05 -14.28 -8.44
N VAL A 62 12.73 -12.99 -8.58
CA VAL A 62 12.92 -12.26 -9.85
C VAL A 62 14.39 -12.17 -10.22
N LYS A 63 15.28 -11.90 -9.24
CA LYS A 63 16.73 -11.91 -9.46
C LYS A 63 17.22 -13.28 -9.95
N ILE A 64 16.73 -14.37 -9.37
CA ILE A 64 17.06 -15.73 -9.82
C ILE A 64 16.59 -15.97 -11.26
N LEU A 65 15.37 -15.54 -11.63
CA LEU A 65 14.84 -15.67 -12.99
C LEU A 65 15.67 -14.89 -14.01
N ILE A 66 16.11 -13.67 -13.67
CA ILE A 66 16.97 -12.86 -14.53
C ILE A 66 18.32 -13.56 -14.75
N VAL A 67 18.93 -14.11 -13.69
CA VAL A 67 20.18 -14.88 -13.80
C VAL A 67 19.99 -16.11 -14.69
N ALA A 68 18.90 -16.86 -14.51
CA ALA A 68 18.56 -18.00 -15.37
C ALA A 68 18.41 -17.57 -16.84
N ALA A 69 17.74 -16.45 -17.10
CA ALA A 69 17.62 -15.87 -18.45
C ALA A 69 18.98 -15.59 -19.08
N PHE A 70 19.89 -14.97 -18.34
CA PHE A 70 21.25 -14.70 -18.82
C PHE A 70 22.02 -15.99 -19.11
N VAL A 71 21.97 -16.97 -18.20
CA VAL A 71 22.64 -18.26 -18.39
C VAL A 71 22.12 -18.96 -19.65
N SER A 72 20.80 -19.05 -19.82
CA SER A 72 20.22 -19.61 -21.04
C SER A 72 20.58 -18.83 -22.29
N PHE A 73 20.59 -17.49 -22.23
CA PHE A 73 20.98 -16.65 -23.36
C PHE A 73 22.43 -16.91 -23.80
N PHE A 74 23.37 -16.99 -22.85
CA PHE A 74 24.77 -17.29 -23.15
C PHE A 74 24.95 -18.72 -23.68
N LEU A 75 24.20 -19.70 -23.15
CA LEU A 75 24.20 -21.08 -23.65
C LEU A 75 23.68 -21.15 -25.09
N ALA A 76 22.57 -20.47 -25.39
CA ALA A 76 22.00 -20.41 -26.73
C ALA A 76 22.95 -19.74 -27.73
N LEU A 77 23.62 -18.65 -27.33
CA LEU A 77 24.63 -17.98 -28.14
C LEU A 77 25.85 -18.87 -28.42
N ALA A 78 26.32 -19.62 -27.41
CA ALA A 78 27.45 -20.54 -27.53
C ALA A 78 27.12 -21.76 -28.41
N ASN A 79 25.90 -22.29 -28.32
CA ASN A 79 25.44 -23.42 -29.12
C ASN A 79 24.93 -23.01 -30.52
N GLY A 80 24.83 -21.70 -30.80
CA GLY A 80 24.31 -21.18 -32.07
C GLY A 80 22.82 -21.46 -32.29
N GLU A 81 22.06 -21.71 -31.21
CA GLU A 81 20.65 -22.07 -31.29
C GLU A 81 19.78 -20.84 -31.51
N THR A 82 19.39 -20.58 -32.75
CA THR A 82 18.45 -19.52 -33.13
C THR A 82 17.07 -20.09 -33.48
N GLY A 83 16.49 -20.88 -32.56
CA GLY A 83 15.19 -21.54 -32.73
C GLY A 83 14.04 -20.85 -31.97
N LEU A 84 12.81 -21.33 -32.19
CA LEU A 84 11.61 -20.93 -31.41
C LEU A 84 11.80 -21.05 -29.88
N SER A 85 12.70 -21.93 -29.43
CA SER A 85 13.15 -22.06 -28.04
C SER A 85 13.78 -20.78 -27.48
N ALA A 86 14.52 -20.01 -28.29
CA ALA A 86 15.16 -18.76 -27.86
C ALA A 86 14.15 -17.66 -27.50
N PHE A 87 12.92 -17.73 -28.01
CA PHE A 87 11.85 -16.78 -27.69
C PHE A 87 10.92 -17.28 -26.58
N LEU A 88 10.86 -18.60 -26.34
CA LEU A 88 10.02 -19.19 -25.30
C LEU A 88 10.51 -18.79 -23.90
N GLU A 89 11.82 -18.87 -23.64
CA GLU A 89 12.38 -18.55 -22.32
C GLU A 89 12.15 -17.08 -21.91
N PRO A 90 12.48 -16.06 -22.73
CA PRO A 90 12.16 -14.68 -22.39
C PRO A 90 10.66 -14.44 -22.21
N THR A 91 9.83 -15.08 -23.04
CA THR A 91 8.36 -14.89 -23.00
C THR A 91 7.76 -15.44 -21.71
N VAL A 92 8.20 -16.61 -21.26
CA VAL A 92 7.73 -17.21 -19.98
C VAL A 92 8.12 -16.31 -18.81
N ILE A 93 9.34 -15.78 -18.79
CA ILE A 93 9.80 -14.88 -17.71
C ILE A 93 8.98 -13.59 -17.70
N LEU A 94 8.72 -12.99 -18.87
CA LEU A 94 7.84 -11.83 -19.00
C LEU A 94 6.43 -12.11 -18.48
N MET A 95 5.89 -13.29 -18.77
CA MET A 95 4.58 -13.72 -18.29
C MET A 95 4.55 -13.89 -16.76
N ILE A 96 5.59 -14.46 -16.17
CA ILE A 96 5.73 -14.59 -14.71
C ILE A 96 5.79 -13.21 -14.03
N LEU A 97 6.59 -12.28 -14.58
CA LEU A 97 6.68 -10.91 -14.06
C LEU A 97 5.34 -10.19 -14.14
N ALA A 98 4.62 -10.34 -15.25
CA ALA A 98 3.28 -9.77 -15.43
C ALA A 98 2.27 -10.36 -14.43
N ALA A 99 2.30 -11.68 -14.22
CA ALA A 99 1.46 -12.36 -13.24
C ALA A 99 1.75 -11.87 -11.80
N ASN A 100 3.02 -11.78 -11.42
CA ASN A 100 3.42 -11.26 -10.11
C ASN A 100 2.98 -9.80 -9.93
N ALA A 101 3.04 -8.97 -10.98
CA ALA A 101 2.63 -7.58 -10.90
C ALA A 101 1.11 -7.47 -10.72
N ALA A 102 0.35 -8.28 -11.46
CA ALA A 102 -1.10 -8.35 -11.33
C ALA A 102 -1.52 -8.82 -9.92
N VAL A 103 -0.89 -9.86 -9.40
CA VAL A 103 -1.15 -10.34 -8.02
C VAL A 103 -0.82 -9.23 -7.02
N GLY A 104 0.32 -8.56 -7.16
CA GLY A 104 0.71 -7.43 -6.31
C GLY A 104 -0.34 -6.31 -6.27
N VAL A 105 -0.78 -5.85 -7.45
CA VAL A 105 -1.83 -4.82 -7.57
C VAL A 105 -3.14 -5.29 -6.94
N ILE A 106 -3.59 -6.53 -7.21
CA ILE A 106 -4.82 -7.06 -6.63
C ILE A 106 -4.73 -7.13 -5.10
N THR A 107 -3.61 -7.58 -4.55
CA THR A 107 -3.42 -7.66 -3.09
C THR A 107 -3.43 -6.28 -2.43
N GLU A 108 -2.82 -5.27 -3.04
CA GLU A 108 -2.80 -3.91 -2.52
C GLU A 108 -4.18 -3.25 -2.61
N THR A 109 -4.87 -3.39 -3.75
CA THR A 109 -6.21 -2.84 -3.93
C THR A 109 -7.23 -3.48 -2.96
N ASN A 110 -7.08 -4.77 -2.65
CA ASN A 110 -7.93 -5.43 -1.66
C ASN A 110 -7.64 -4.96 -0.23
N ALA A 111 -6.39 -4.66 0.10
CA ALA A 111 -6.03 -4.10 1.41
C ALA A 111 -6.59 -2.68 1.57
N GLU A 112 -6.46 -1.82 0.55
CA GLU A 112 -7.05 -0.47 0.55
C GLU A 112 -8.58 -0.52 0.73
N LYS A 113 -9.27 -1.39 -0.03
CA LYS A 113 -10.74 -1.55 0.09
C LYS A 113 -11.21 -2.00 1.47
N ALA A 114 -10.44 -2.84 2.16
CA ALA A 114 -10.78 -3.28 3.51
C ALA A 114 -10.69 -2.13 4.53
N LEU A 115 -9.73 -1.21 4.34
CA LEU A 115 -9.59 0.00 5.15
C LEU A 115 -10.71 1.00 4.85
N GLU A 116 -11.00 1.26 3.57
CA GLU A 116 -12.10 2.16 3.18
C GLU A 116 -13.46 1.70 3.72
N ALA A 117 -13.74 0.39 3.69
CA ALA A 117 -14.97 -0.19 4.24
C ALA A 117 -15.11 0.00 5.76
N SER A 118 -14.01 0.22 6.47
CA SER A 118 -14.02 0.50 7.92
C SER A 118 -14.18 1.99 8.24
N CYS A 119 -14.02 2.87 7.24
CA CYS A 119 -14.12 4.32 7.39
C CYS A 119 -15.46 4.90 6.88
N SER A 120 -16.16 4.18 6.01
CA SER A 120 -17.52 4.50 5.55
C SER A 120 -18.58 4.05 6.56
#